data_AF-A0A6J7P2Q4-F1
#
_entry.id   AF-A0A6J7P2Q4-F1
#
_cell.length_a   1.000
_cell.length_b   1.000
_cell.length_c   1.000
_cell.angle_alpha   90.00
_cell.angle_beta   90.00
_cell.angle_gamma   90.00
#
_symmetry.space_group_name_H-M   'P 1'
#
loop_
_entity.id
_entity.type
_entity.pdbx_description
1 polymer ?
#
loop_
_entity_poly.entity_id
_entity_poly.type
_entity_poly.pdbx_seq_one_letter_code
_entity_poly.pdbx_strand_id
1 'polypeptide(L)'
;MIRLLWRWLSLTIAIWFAALIIPGISVAGGTWTYFKVALLFGVINTFIGSLVKILTFPISIISLGFFLLIINAAMLKLTDRWSDALTLSGFWAAFWGALIISISTSLLFKFPSKFTPVI
;
A
#
# COMPACT_ATOMS: atom_id res chain seq x y z
N MET A 1 16.31 0.45 -13.19
CA MET A 1 15.27 1.39 -13.66
C MET A 1 13.94 0.68 -13.93
N ILE A 2 13.89 -0.39 -14.75
CA ILE A 2 12.65 -1.15 -15.05
C ILE A 2 11.91 -1.69 -13.80
N ARG A 3 12.67 -2.07 -12.76
CA ARG A 3 12.15 -2.61 -11.49
C ARG A 3 11.28 -1.61 -10.71
N LEU A 4 11.62 -0.31 -10.78
CA LEU A 4 10.83 0.74 -10.14
C LEU A 4 9.49 0.90 -10.85
N LEU A 5 9.49 0.99 -12.18
CA LEU A 5 8.26 1.13 -12.97
C LEU A 5 7.26 0.00 -12.70
N TRP A 6 7.72 -1.25 -12.66
CA TRP A 6 6.88 -2.40 -12.29
C TRP A 6 6.33 -2.30 -10.86
N ARG A 7 7.14 -1.80 -9.92
CA ARG A 7 6.72 -1.63 -8.53
C ARG A 7 5.58 -0.61 -8.41
N TRP A 8 5.72 0.52 -9.10
CA TRP A 8 4.73 1.59 -9.11
C TRP A 8 3.44 1.18 -9.81
N LEU A 9 3.53 0.43 -10.92
CA LEU A 9 2.36 -0.10 -11.63
C LEU A 9 1.58 -1.09 -10.75
N SER A 10 2.27 -2.06 -10.13
CA SER A 10 1.62 -3.02 -9.22
C SER A 10 0.98 -2.34 -8.02
N LEU A 11 1.61 -1.29 -7.47
CA LEU A 11 1.03 -0.51 -6.37
C LEU A 11 -0.27 0.18 -6.79
N THR A 12 -0.28 0.78 -7.99
CA THR A 12 -1.44 1.49 -8.54
C THR A 12 -2.62 0.52 -8.74
N ILE A 13 -2.37 -0.64 -9.36
CA ILE A 13 -3.38 -1.68 -9.58
C ILE A 13 -3.91 -2.20 -8.24
N ALA A 14 -3.02 -2.43 -7.26
CA ALA A 14 -3.41 -2.93 -5.96
C ALA A 14 -4.29 -1.95 -5.17
N ILE A 15 -3.98 -0.65 -5.22
CA ILE A 15 -4.78 0.41 -4.58
C ILE A 15 -6.16 0.51 -5.26
N TRP A 16 -6.19 0.43 -6.60
CA TRP A 16 -7.45 0.44 -7.34
C TRP A 16 -8.33 -0.76 -6.98
N PHE A 17 -7.76 -1.96 -6.93
CA PHE A 17 -8.47 -3.16 -6.47
C PHE A 17 -8.96 -3.05 -5.04
N ALA A 18 -8.14 -2.54 -4.12
CA ALA A 18 -8.53 -2.35 -2.73
C ALA A 18 -9.69 -1.37 -2.59
N ALA A 19 -9.70 -0.28 -3.36
CA ALA A 19 -10.80 0.68 -3.38
C ALA A 19 -12.10 0.09 -3.95
N LEU A 20 -12.03 -0.88 -4.86
CA LEU A 20 -13.21 -1.57 -5.39
C LEU A 20 -13.78 -2.62 -4.43
N ILE A 21 -12.91 -3.34 -3.72
CA ILE A 21 -13.32 -4.49 -2.90
C ILE A 21 -13.79 -4.05 -1.50
N ILE A 22 -13.24 -2.97 -0.95
CA ILE A 22 -13.47 -2.63 0.46
C ILE A 22 -14.51 -1.54 0.62
N PRO A 23 -15.69 -1.86 1.19
CA PRO A 23 -16.65 -0.85 1.57
C PRO A 23 -16.04 0.02 2.69
N GLY A 24 -15.98 1.33 2.44
CA GLY A 24 -15.35 2.29 3.35
C GLY A 24 -14.09 2.95 2.82
N ILE A 25 -13.61 2.56 1.63
CA ILE A 25 -12.64 3.33 0.85
C ILE A 25 -13.40 4.09 -0.24
N SER A 26 -13.43 5.41 -0.15
CA SER A 26 -14.04 6.26 -1.18
C SER A 26 -12.98 7.16 -1.80
N VAL A 27 -13.00 7.28 -3.12
CA VAL A 27 -12.12 8.20 -3.85
C VAL A 27 -13.00 9.16 -4.65
N ALA A 28 -12.97 10.43 -4.27
CA ALA A 28 -13.80 11.46 -4.90
C ALA A 28 -13.11 12.10 -6.12
N GLY A 29 -13.85 12.52 -7.14
CA GLY A 29 -13.29 13.34 -8.23
C GLY A 29 -12.78 12.61 -9.49
N GLY A 30 -13.15 11.34 -9.68
CA GLY A 30 -12.95 10.61 -10.94
C GLY A 30 -11.63 9.83 -11.05
N THR A 31 -11.35 9.29 -12.24
CA THR A 31 -10.23 8.34 -12.50
C THR A 31 -8.85 8.95 -12.25
N TRP A 32 -8.67 10.25 -12.50
CA TRP A 32 -7.40 10.95 -12.26
C TRP A 32 -7.03 11.02 -10.77
N THR A 33 -8.02 11.01 -9.88
CA THR A 33 -7.79 11.09 -8.45
C THR A 33 -7.12 9.84 -7.90
N TYR A 34 -7.48 8.66 -8.41
CA TYR A 34 -6.83 7.40 -8.01
C TYR A 34 -5.32 7.43 -8.25
N PHE A 35 -4.88 8.06 -9.34
CA PHE A 35 -3.46 8.21 -9.64
C PHE A 35 -2.76 9.11 -8.62
N LYS A 36 -3.37 10.25 -8.26
CA LYS A 36 -2.84 11.15 -7.22
C LYS A 36 -2.73 10.46 -5.86
N VAL A 37 -3.76 9.72 -5.47
CA VAL A 37 -3.77 8.95 -4.21
C VAL A 37 -2.70 7.86 -4.22
N ALA A 38 -2.57 7.11 -5.32
CA ALA A 38 -1.54 6.09 -5.47
C ALA A 38 -0.13 6.68 -5.41
N LEU A 39 0.07 7.85 -6.02
CA LEU A 39 1.34 8.57 -5.97
C LEU A 39 1.67 9.03 -4.55
N LEU A 40 0.71 9.66 -3.86
CA LEU A 40 0.88 10.12 -2.49
C LEU A 40 1.16 8.95 -1.53
N PHE A 41 0.39 7.87 -1.63
CA PHE A 41 0.66 6.66 -0.85
C PHE A 41 2.03 6.06 -1.17
N GLY A 42 2.43 6.03 -2.44
CA GLY A 42 3.75 5.57 -2.87
C GLY A 42 4.88 6.40 -2.23
N VAL A 43 4.74 7.72 -2.20
CA VAL A 43 5.69 8.64 -1.55
C VAL A 43 5.72 8.38 -0.04
N ILE A 44 4.57 8.44 0.64
CA ILE A 44 4.45 8.22 2.08
C ILE A 44 5.06 6.87 2.49
N ASN A 45 4.71 5.80 1.79
CA ASN A 45 5.22 4.46 2.09
C ASN A 45 6.73 4.32 1.80
N THR A 46 7.26 5.06 0.82
CA THR A 46 8.70 5.00 0.50
C THR A 46 9.56 5.73 1.53
N PHE A 47 9.11 6.89 2.03
CA PHE A 47 9.85 7.65 3.05
C PHE A 47 9.49 7.21 4.46
N ILE A 48 8.24 7.42 4.86
CA ILE A 48 7.75 7.19 6.23
C ILE A 48 7.59 5.68 6.47
N GLY A 49 6.96 4.98 5.53
CA GLY A 49 6.73 3.53 5.66
C GLY A 49 8.03 2.75 5.80
N SER A 50 9.03 3.02 4.96
CA SER A 50 10.35 2.37 5.06
C SER A 50 11.04 2.65 6.39
N LEU A 51 11.03 3.90 6.86
CA LEU A 51 11.64 4.26 8.14
C LEU A 51 10.96 3.54 9.32
N VAL A 52 9.62 3.56 9.37
CA VAL A 52 8.84 2.88 10.41
C VAL A 52 9.09 1.37 10.36
N LYS A 53 9.14 0.76 9.17
CA LYS A 53 9.44 -0.68 9.01
C LYS A 53 10.80 -1.07 9.54
N ILE A 54 11.83 -0.23 9.35
CA ILE A 54 13.17 -0.48 9.91
C ILE A 54 13.13 -0.44 11.44
N LEU A 55 12.51 0.60 12.02
CA LEU A 55 12.40 0.74 13.48
C LEU A 55 11.60 -0.39 14.13
N THR A 56 10.60 -0.90 13.42
CA THR A 56 9.67 -1.93 13.91
C THR A 56 10.03 -3.33 13.43
N PHE A 57 11.14 -3.47 12.69
CA PHE A 57 11.60 -4.74 12.12
C PHE A 57 11.73 -5.88 13.15
N PRO A 58 12.36 -5.71 14.34
CA PRO A 58 12.49 -6.80 15.30
C PRO A 58 11.13 -7.27 15.82
N ILE A 59 10.22 -6.34 16.14
CA ILE A 59 8.84 -6.65 16.54
C ILE A 59 8.07 -7.30 15.40
N SER A 60 8.30 -6.84 14.16
CA SER A 60 7.65 -7.37 12.98
C SER A 60 7.98 -8.84 12.77
N ILE A 61 9.23 -9.25 12.98
CA ILE A 61 9.64 -10.66 12.93
C ILE A 61 8.93 -11.47 14.02
N ILE A 62 8.93 -10.97 15.26
CA ILE A 62 8.27 -11.65 16.40
C ILE A 62 6.76 -11.82 16.14
N SER A 63 6.13 -10.83 15.49
CA SER A 63 4.72 -10.85 15.11
C SER A 63 4.42 -11.67 13.83
N LEU A 64 5.39 -12.39 13.27
CA LEU A 64 5.27 -13.12 12.00
C LEU A 64 4.82 -12.24 10.81
N GLY A 65 5.21 -10.96 10.82
CA GLY A 65 4.81 -9.99 9.81
C GLY A 65 3.43 -9.37 10.00
N PHE A 66 2.67 -9.74 11.03
CA PHE A 66 1.38 -9.09 11.34
C PHE A 66 1.54 -7.59 11.58
N PHE A 67 2.62 -7.18 12.25
CA PHE A 67 2.88 -5.77 12.50
C PHE A 67 3.14 -4.97 11.19
N LEU A 68 3.65 -5.62 10.14
CA LEU A 68 3.83 -4.99 8.82
C LEU A 68 2.48 -4.61 8.20
N LEU A 69 1.43 -5.39 8.41
CA LEU A 69 0.07 -5.05 7.97
C LEU A 69 -0.44 -3.80 8.68
N ILE A 70 -0.23 -3.71 10.00
CA ILE A 70 -0.60 -2.53 10.79
C ILE A 70 0.12 -1.28 10.27
N ILE A 71 1.42 -1.40 9.94
CA ILE A 71 2.18 -0.27 9.39
C ILE A 71 1.63 0.13 8.03
N ASN A 72 1.39 -0.83 7.13
CA ASN A 72 0.82 -0.52 5.81
C ASN A 72 -0.57 0.15 5.95
N ALA A 73 -1.40 -0.30 6.91
CA ALA A 73 -2.68 0.31 7.22
C ALA A 73 -2.52 1.73 7.76
N ALA A 74 -1.56 1.94 8.66
CA ALA A 74 -1.24 3.26 9.20
C ALA A 74 -0.76 4.22 8.09
N MET A 75 0.04 3.73 7.13
CA MET A 75 0.46 4.53 5.96
C MET A 75 -0.73 4.89 5.07
N LEU A 76 -1.65 3.95 4.82
CA LEU A 76 -2.85 4.23 4.03
C LEU A 76 -3.75 5.26 4.71
N LYS A 77 -3.90 5.16 6.04
CA LYS A 77 -4.61 6.15 6.85
C LYS A 77 -3.91 7.51 6.90
N LEU A 78 -2.58 7.53 6.82
CA LEU A 78 -1.83 8.77 6.71
C LEU A 78 -2.06 9.43 5.34
N THR A 79 -2.08 8.64 4.26
CA THR A 79 -2.45 9.13 2.92
C THR A 79 -3.85 9.72 2.91
N ASP A 80 -4.82 9.04 3.52
CA ASP A 80 -6.19 9.53 3.70
C ASP A 80 -6.21 10.90 4.38
N ARG A 81 -5.46 11.07 5.47
CA ARG A 81 -5.37 12.38 6.15
C ARG A 81 -4.68 13.48 5.34
N TRP A 82 -3.79 13.12 4.43
CA TRP A 82 -3.02 14.07 3.62
C TRP A 82 -3.64 14.29 2.23
N SER A 83 -4.67 13.53 1.90
CA SER A 83 -5.33 13.58 0.61
C SER A 83 -6.74 14.14 0.78
N ASP A 84 -7.06 15.18 0.03
CA ASP A 84 -8.46 15.66 -0.07
C ASP A 84 -9.35 14.73 -0.92
N ALA A 85 -8.79 13.61 -1.35
CA ALA A 85 -9.25 12.82 -2.47
C ALA A 85 -9.53 11.36 -2.10
N LEU A 86 -8.86 10.85 -1.06
CA LEU A 86 -9.09 9.56 -0.44
C LEU A 86 -9.85 9.78 0.86
N THR A 87 -10.91 9.02 1.09
CA THR A 87 -11.64 9.01 2.35
C THR A 87 -11.78 7.59 2.86
N LEU A 88 -11.25 7.33 4.05
CA LEU A 88 -11.38 6.06 4.75
C LEU A 88 -12.34 6.19 5.93
N SER A 89 -13.32 5.29 6.00
CA SER A 89 -14.33 5.29 7.08
C SER A 89 -13.77 4.96 8.47
N GLY A 90 -12.53 4.48 8.57
CA GLY A 90 -11.87 4.21 9.84
C GLY A 90 -10.61 3.35 9.72
N PHE A 91 -10.11 2.88 10.88
CA PHE A 91 -8.92 2.01 10.92
C PHE A 91 -9.16 0.67 10.21
N TRP A 92 -10.34 0.08 10.35
CA TRP A 92 -10.65 -1.20 9.69
C TRP A 92 -10.66 -1.11 8.17
N ALA A 93 -11.18 -0.02 7.60
CA ALA A 93 -11.09 0.23 6.16
C ALA A 93 -9.62 0.33 5.71
N ALA A 94 -8.79 1.04 6.47
CA ALA A 94 -7.35 1.12 6.20
C ALA A 94 -6.64 -0.23 6.35
N PHE A 95 -7.02 -1.04 7.35
CA PHE A 95 -6.44 -2.34 7.64
C PHE A 95 -6.73 -3.35 6.55
N TRP A 96 -8.00 -3.53 6.20
CA TRP A 96 -8.39 -4.38 5.08
C TRP A 96 -7.78 -3.86 3.77
N GLY A 97 -7.73 -2.53 3.59
CA GLY A 97 -7.15 -1.89 2.41
C GLY A 97 -5.70 -2.27 2.24
N ALA A 98 -4.92 -2.10 3.30
CA ALA A 98 -3.52 -2.48 3.34
C ALA A 98 -3.30 -3.99 3.17
N LEU A 99 -4.20 -4.83 3.69
CA LEU A 99 -4.14 -6.27 3.48
C LEU A 99 -4.29 -6.63 2.00
N ILE A 100 -5.35 -6.12 1.35
CA ILE A 100 -5.56 -6.35 -0.09
C ILE A 100 -4.39 -5.81 -0.89
N ILE A 101 -3.92 -4.59 -0.61
CA ILE A 101 -2.77 -4.01 -1.31
C ILE A 101 -1.53 -4.89 -1.17
N SER A 102 -1.25 -5.38 0.03
CA SER A 102 -0.08 -6.24 0.32
C SER A 102 -0.18 -7.59 -0.39
N ILE A 103 -1.38 -8.18 -0.45
CA ILE A 103 -1.63 -9.45 -1.15
C ILE A 103 -1.55 -9.24 -2.66
N SER A 104 -2.25 -8.25 -3.21
CA SER A 104 -2.28 -7.95 -4.64
C SER A 104 -0.87 -7.65 -5.15
N THR A 105 -0.11 -6.82 -4.44
CA THR A 105 1.29 -6.55 -4.81
C THR A 105 2.13 -7.83 -4.75
N SER A 106 2.05 -8.62 -3.68
CA SER A 106 2.81 -9.89 -3.59
C SER A 106 2.48 -10.87 -4.70
N LEU A 107 1.20 -11.01 -5.07
CA LEU A 107 0.77 -11.88 -6.16
C LEU A 107 1.26 -11.38 -7.52
N LEU A 108 1.19 -10.06 -7.75
CA LEU A 108 1.71 -9.44 -8.98
C LEU A 108 3.23 -9.60 -9.12
N PHE A 109 3.98 -9.52 -8.02
CA PHE A 109 5.42 -9.81 -8.03
C PHE A 109 5.73 -11.30 -8.20
N LYS A 110 4.79 -12.19 -7.86
CA LYS A 110 4.95 -13.63 -8.02
C LYS A 110 4.74 -14.11 -9.47
N PHE A 111 4.25 -13.24 -10.37
CA PHE A 111 4.26 -13.54 -11.80
C PHE A 111 5.72 -13.51 -12.31
N PRO A 112 6.24 -14.64 -12.81
CA PRO A 112 7.66 -14.88 -12.90
C PRO A 112 8.26 -14.13 -14.09
N SER A 113 8.83 -12.95 -13.85
CA SER A 113 10.07 -12.62 -14.55
C SER A 113 11.16 -13.42 -13.83
N LYS A 114 11.53 -14.58 -14.40
CA LYS A 114 12.79 -15.25 -14.05
C LYS A 114 13.89 -14.19 -13.91
N PHE A 115 14.74 -14.34 -12.89
CA PHE A 115 15.90 -13.50 -12.53
C PHE A 115 15.64 -12.22 -11.71
N THR A 116 15.66 -12.32 -10.38
CA THR A 116 16.91 -12.29 -9.58
C THR A 116 16.58 -12.30 -8.08
N PRO A 117 17.33 -13.07 -7.26
CA PRO A 117 17.22 -12.99 -5.82
C PRO A 117 17.69 -11.60 -5.39
N VAL A 118 17.24 -11.13 -4.22
CA VAL A 118 18.05 -10.41 -3.22
C VAL A 118 17.08 -9.87 -2.17
N ILE A 119 17.22 -10.45 -0.98
CA ILE A 119 17.35 -9.82 0.35
C ILE A 119 16.56 -8.52 0.56
#